data_AF-A0A7V6W3B4-F1
#
_entry.id   AF-A0A7V6W3B4-F1
#
_cell.length_a   1.000
_cell.length_b   1.000
_cell.length_c   1.000
_cell.angle_alpha   90.00
_cell.angle_beta   90.00
_cell.angle_gamma   90.00
#
_symmetry.space_group_name_H-M   'P 1'
#
loop_
_entity.id
_entity.type
_entity.pdbx_description
1 polymer ?
#
loop_
_entity_poly.entity_id
_entity_poly.type
_entity_poly.pdbx_seq_one_letter_code
_entity_poly.pdbx_strand_id
1 'polypeptide(L)'
;MKYKRKINTILLLLILILFITIISFSFAAFTTRIVNSETSSTLITGSGVMQITFEGGEHLNAPDIIPSNDPFVTKTFTLTGVNSTEEIMNYHLIL
;
A
#
# COMPACT_ATOMS: atom_id res chain seq x y z
N MET A 1 -52.01 -8.14 13.09
CA MET A 1 -51.38 -7.29 12.05
C MET A 1 -50.23 -6.42 12.59
N LYS A 2 -50.38 -5.73 13.73
CA LYS A 2 -49.34 -4.86 14.34
C LYS A 2 -47.99 -5.57 14.66
N TYR A 3 -48.05 -6.80 15.16
CA TYR A 3 -46.86 -7.62 15.48
C TYR A 3 -46.06 -8.02 14.22
N LYS A 4 -46.73 -8.48 13.14
CA LYS A 4 -46.07 -8.76 11.85
C LYS A 4 -45.36 -7.52 11.30
N ARG A 5 -45.97 -6.34 11.45
CA ARG A 5 -45.40 -5.07 11.00
C ARG A 5 -44.14 -4.70 11.80
N LYS A 6 -44.14 -4.87 13.12
CA LYS A 6 -42.95 -4.71 13.98
C LYS A 6 -41.82 -5.69 13.61
N ILE A 7 -42.16 -6.96 13.41
CA ILE A 7 -41.18 -7.99 13.02
C ILE A 7 -40.55 -7.65 11.67
N ASN A 8 -41.35 -7.24 10.68
CA ASN A 8 -40.83 -6.81 9.37
C ASN A 8 -39.91 -5.59 9.48
N THR A 9 -40.24 -4.62 10.34
CA THR A 9 -39.37 -3.45 10.58
C THR A 9 -38.03 -3.86 11.21
N ILE A 10 -38.04 -4.77 12.18
CA ILE A 10 -36.82 -5.30 12.80
C ILE A 10 -35.98 -6.06 11.77
N LEU A 11 -36.62 -6.90 10.95
CA LEU A 11 -35.94 -7.67 9.91
C LEU A 11 -35.26 -6.75 8.88
N LEU A 12 -35.95 -5.69 8.46
CA LEU A 12 -35.43 -4.71 7.52
C LEU A 12 -34.23 -3.94 8.09
N LEU A 13 -34.28 -3.56 9.37
CA LEU A 13 -33.15 -2.96 10.08
C LEU A 13 -31.94 -3.90 10.13
N LEU A 14 -32.18 -5.18 10.40
CA LEU A 14 -31.12 -6.18 10.49
C LEU A 14 -30.42 -6.39 9.14
N ILE A 15 -31.21 -6.44 8.05
CA ILE A 15 -30.68 -6.52 6.68
C ILE A 15 -29.87 -5.26 6.33
N LEU A 16 -30.35 -4.08 6.71
CA LEU A 16 -29.64 -2.82 6.45
C LEU A 16 -28.28 -2.78 7.19
N ILE A 17 -28.26 -3.19 8.46
CA ILE A 17 -27.02 -3.26 9.24
C ILE A 17 -26.05 -4.24 8.60
N LEU A 18 -26.53 -5.44 8.22
CA LEU A 18 -25.70 -6.44 7.55
C LEU A 18 -25.11 -5.88 6.24
N PHE A 19 -25.93 -5.20 5.44
CA PHE A 19 -25.51 -4.61 4.18
C PHE A 19 -24.40 -3.56 4.38
N ILE A 20 -24.57 -2.65 5.36
CA ILE A 20 -23.56 -1.64 5.70
C ILE A 20 -22.27 -2.34 6.17
N THR A 21 -22.36 -3.35 7.03
CA THR A 21 -21.17 -4.06 7.54
C THR A 21 -20.36 -4.74 6.44
N ILE A 22 -21.02 -5.38 5.45
CA ILE A 22 -20.33 -6.03 4.32
C ILE A 22 -19.56 -4.99 3.51
N ILE A 23 -20.16 -3.84 3.22
CA ILE A 23 -19.49 -2.76 2.48
C ILE A 23 -18.30 -2.21 3.28
N SER A 24 -18.46 -2.00 4.59
CA SER A 24 -17.39 -1.49 5.45
C SER A 24 -16.22 -2.47 5.58
N PHE A 25 -16.48 -3.77 5.72
CA PHE A 25 -15.41 -4.77 5.75
C PHE A 25 -14.65 -4.85 4.42
N SER A 26 -15.36 -4.74 3.29
CA SER A 26 -14.71 -4.66 1.98
C SER A 26 -13.77 -3.44 1.90
N PHE A 27 -14.23 -2.23 2.26
CA PHE A 27 -13.38 -1.03 2.23
C PHE A 27 -12.18 -1.11 3.19
N ALA A 28 -12.35 -1.68 4.38
CA ALA A 28 -11.25 -1.88 5.32
C ALA A 28 -10.17 -2.82 4.76
N ALA A 29 -10.55 -3.85 4.00
CA ALA A 29 -9.60 -4.74 3.33
C ALA A 29 -8.78 -4.02 2.23
N PHE A 30 -9.34 -2.97 1.62
CA PHE A 30 -8.65 -2.12 0.64
C PHE A 30 -7.85 -0.97 1.25
N THR A 31 -7.98 -0.71 2.56
CA THR A 31 -7.26 0.39 3.20
C THR A 31 -5.84 -0.06 3.50
N THR A 32 -4.92 0.30 2.61
CA THR A 32 -3.49 -0.02 2.74
C THR A 32 -2.92 0.67 3.97
N ARG A 33 -2.37 -0.11 4.90
CA ARG A 33 -1.76 0.40 6.13
C ARG A 33 -0.25 0.23 6.01
N ILE A 34 0.46 1.33 5.73
CA ILE A 34 1.93 1.36 5.83
C ILE A 34 2.27 1.32 7.31
N VAL A 35 2.64 0.15 7.81
CA VAL A 35 2.84 -0.08 9.24
C VAL A 35 4.21 0.38 9.74
N ASN A 36 5.19 0.62 8.86
CA ASN A 36 6.55 0.99 9.23
C ASN A 36 7.17 1.98 8.24
N SER A 37 8.05 2.86 8.74
CA SER A 37 9.05 3.54 7.90
C SER A 37 10.03 2.47 7.43
N GLU A 38 10.12 2.26 6.13
CA GLU A 38 10.85 1.13 5.55
C GLU A 38 12.36 1.28 5.69
N THR A 39 12.97 0.40 6.47
CA THR A 39 14.43 0.17 6.46
C THR A 39 14.84 -0.98 5.53
N SER A 40 13.88 -1.67 4.89
CA SER A 40 14.13 -2.78 3.96
C SER A 40 12.97 -2.99 2.97
N SER A 41 13.25 -2.73 1.68
CA SER A 41 12.89 -3.41 0.41
C SER A 41 11.58 -4.22 0.20
N THR A 42 10.55 -4.17 1.05
CA THR A 42 9.29 -4.85 0.73
C THR A 42 8.07 -4.19 1.38
N LEU A 43 7.37 -3.36 0.60
CA LEU A 43 5.99 -2.99 0.89
C LEU A 43 5.10 -4.23 0.65
N ILE A 44 4.22 -4.55 1.59
CA ILE A 44 3.18 -5.57 1.39
C ILE A 44 1.85 -4.92 1.72
N THR A 45 0.92 -4.90 0.76
CA THR A 45 -0.40 -4.26 0.93
C THR A 45 -1.52 -5.32 0.93
N GLY A 46 -2.62 -5.04 1.64
CA GLY A 46 -3.67 -6.03 1.98
C GLY A 46 -4.60 -6.46 0.85
N SER A 47 -4.63 -5.73 -0.28
CA SER A 47 -5.54 -6.01 -1.41
C SER A 47 -4.82 -6.42 -2.70
N GLY A 48 -3.53 -6.71 -2.59
CA GLY A 48 -2.62 -7.05 -3.68
C GLY A 48 -1.19 -6.90 -3.19
N VAL A 49 -0.34 -7.88 -3.45
CA VAL A 49 1.07 -7.79 -3.05
C VAL A 49 1.76 -6.94 -4.11
N MET A 50 2.11 -5.71 -3.75
CA MET A 50 3.03 -4.87 -4.51
C MET A 50 4.40 -4.96 -3.87
N GLN A 51 5.26 -5.81 -4.43
CA GLN A 51 6.64 -5.88 -3.97
C GLN A 51 7.46 -4.81 -4.69
N ILE A 52 8.10 -3.92 -3.90
CA ILE A 52 9.03 -2.92 -4.40
C ILE A 52 10.43 -3.27 -3.93
N THR A 53 11.28 -3.75 -4.84
CA THR A 53 12.68 -4.07 -4.54
C THR A 53 13.57 -2.90 -4.94
N PHE A 54 14.38 -2.43 -3.99
CA PHE A 54 15.39 -1.40 -4.20
C PHE A 54 16.79 -2.02 -4.13
N GLU A 55 17.47 -2.07 -5.28
CA GLU A 55 18.85 -2.55 -5.38
C GLU A 55 19.79 -1.35 -5.40
N GLY A 56 20.21 -0.95 -4.19
CA GLY A 56 21.08 0.20 -3.99
C GLY A 56 22.56 -0.06 -4.27
N GLY A 57 23.00 -1.32 -4.39
CA GLY A 57 24.41 -1.69 -4.58
C GLY A 57 25.34 -1.37 -3.40
N GLU A 58 26.64 -1.63 -3.56
CA GLU A 58 27.68 -1.50 -2.51
C GLU A 58 27.75 -0.10 -1.87
N HIS A 59 28.24 -0.03 -0.63
CA HIS A 59 28.47 1.25 0.06
C HIS A 59 29.52 2.08 -0.68
N LEU A 60 29.22 3.36 -0.90
CA LEU A 60 30.17 4.31 -1.48
C LEU A 60 31.09 4.83 -0.36
N ASN A 61 32.39 4.56 -0.48
CA ASN A 61 33.40 5.14 0.40
C ASN A 61 34.15 6.26 -0.35
N ALA A 62 34.23 7.44 0.26
CA ALA A 62 34.73 8.66 -0.37
C ALA A 62 35.62 9.48 0.59
N PRO A 63 36.81 8.96 0.97
CA PRO A 63 37.61 9.57 2.02
C PRO A 63 38.25 10.92 1.62
N ASP A 64 38.45 11.19 0.33
CA ASP A 64 39.21 12.35 -0.16
C ASP A 64 38.46 13.13 -1.26
N ILE A 65 37.22 13.56 -0.98
CA ILE A 65 36.48 14.44 -1.90
C ILE A 65 37.12 15.83 -1.93
N ILE A 66 37.45 16.30 -3.13
CA ILE A 66 37.86 17.68 -3.38
C ILE A 66 36.78 18.44 -4.16
N PRO A 67 36.68 19.78 -4.00
CA PRO A 67 35.75 20.58 -4.79
C PRO A 67 36.03 20.44 -6.28
N SER A 68 35.00 20.06 -7.04
CA SER A 68 35.04 19.95 -8.50
C SER A 68 33.69 20.39 -9.07
N ASN A 69 33.70 20.84 -10.32
CA ASN A 69 32.45 21.07 -11.08
C ASN A 69 31.83 19.75 -11.57
N ASP A 70 32.59 18.65 -11.55
CA ASP A 70 32.12 17.34 -11.96
C ASP A 70 31.61 16.51 -10.77
N PRO A 71 30.56 15.67 -10.95
CA PRO A 71 30.06 14.80 -9.90
C PRO A 71 31.15 13.84 -9.41
N PHE A 72 31.31 13.75 -8.08
CA PHE A 72 32.27 12.83 -7.46
C PHE A 72 31.97 11.36 -7.80
N VAL A 73 30.70 10.98 -7.78
CA VAL A 73 30.25 9.67 -8.26
C VAL A 73 28.78 9.74 -8.68
N THR A 74 28.42 8.97 -9.70
CA THR A 74 27.03 8.79 -10.12
C THR A 74 26.62 7.36 -9.80
N LYS A 75 25.57 7.18 -9.02
CA LYS A 75 25.01 5.86 -8.70
C LYS A 75 23.68 5.68 -9.40
N THR A 76 23.58 4.61 -10.19
CA THR A 76 22.33 4.15 -10.78
C THR A 76 21.77 3.05 -9.89
N PHE A 77 20.50 3.14 -9.52
CA PHE A 77 19.78 2.08 -8.85
C PHE A 77 18.59 1.63 -9.71
N THR A 78 18.16 0.40 -9.49
CA THR A 78 17.00 -0.18 -10.17
C THR A 78 15.86 -0.33 -9.18
N LEU A 79 14.69 0.17 -9.57
CA LEU A 79 13.43 -0.04 -8.86
C LEU A 79 12.60 -1.06 -9.64
N THR A 80 12.26 -2.17 -9.00
CA THR A 80 11.37 -3.19 -9.61
C THR A 80 10.09 -3.29 -8.81
N GLY A 81 8.95 -3.06 -9.48
CA GLY A 81 7.62 -3.25 -8.94
C GLY A 81 6.97 -4.51 -9.52
N VAL A 82 6.58 -5.46 -8.67
CA VAL A 82 5.79 -6.63 -9.07
C VAL A 82 4.40 -6.51 -8.46
N ASN A 83 3.37 -6.52 -9.31
CA ASN A 83 1.97 -6.52 -8.88
C ASN A 83 1.37 -7.92 -9.05
N SER A 84 0.74 -8.44 -8.00
CA SER A 84 0.01 -9.71 -8.04
C SER A 84 -1.37 -9.62 -8.72
N THR A 85 -1.74 -8.45 -9.26
CA THR A 85 -3.02 -8.17 -9.93
C THR A 85 -2.76 -7.56 -11.30
N GLU A 86 -3.76 -7.62 -12.19
CA GLU A 86 -3.70 -6.99 -13.53
C GLU A 86 -4.00 -5.48 -13.49
N GLU A 87 -4.36 -4.93 -12.33
CA GLU A 87 -4.72 -3.53 -12.17
C GLU A 87 -3.49 -2.61 -12.16
N ILE A 88 -3.66 -1.37 -12.65
CA ILE A 88 -2.58 -0.38 -12.63
C ILE A 88 -2.47 0.22 -11.22
N MET A 89 -1.36 -0.06 -10.55
CA MET A 89 -1.06 0.49 -9.23
C MET A 89 -0.10 1.68 -9.37
N ASN A 90 -0.64 2.89 -9.23
CA ASN A 90 0.15 4.12 -9.27
C ASN A 90 0.93 4.30 -7.97
N TYR A 91 2.21 4.64 -8.07
CA TYR A 91 3.07 4.98 -6.93
C TYR A 91 3.79 6.30 -7.20
N HIS A 92 4.13 7.00 -6.12
CA HIS A 92 4.88 8.24 -6.16
C HIS A 92 6.21 8.04 -5.45
N LEU A 93 7.31 8.13 -6.20
CA LEU A 93 8.66 8.04 -5.65
C LEU A 93 9.12 9.45 -5.27
N ILE A 94 9.53 9.64 -4.02
CA ILE A 94 10.17 10.86 -3.54
C ILE A 94 11.64 10.52 -3.30
N LEU A 95 12.55 11.25 -3.94
CA LEU A 95 13.99 11.09 -3.84
C LEU A 95 14.60 12.16 -2.93
#